data_AF-A0AAE1JTB9-F1
#
_entry.id   AF-A0AAE1JTB9-F1
#
_cell.length_a   1.000
_cell.length_b   1.000
_cell.length_c   1.000
_cell.angle_alpha   90.00
_cell.angle_beta   90.00
_cell.angle_gamma   90.00
#
_symmetry.space_group_name_H-M   'P 1'
#
loop_
_entity.id
_entity.type
_entity.pdbx_description
1 polymer ?
#
loop_
_entity_poly.entity_id
_entity_poly.type
_entity_poly.pdbx_seq_one_letter_code
_entity_poly.pdbx_strand_id
1 'polypeptide(L)'
;MGGVRRRHRPFRFEAMWLKHAQYKEFLKGAWALEDDINNSLSSLQSALVSWNKSVFRLVEHKKHLITKQLEGIQGAPNYPRSPFLSSLEAEVHDELERLMDIEEIKWFQKSQSE
;
A
#
# COMPACT_ATOMS: atom_id res chain seq x y z
N MET A 1 -33.23 11.61 -3.16
CA MET A 1 -31.83 12.04 -3.37
C MET A 1 -31.11 12.07 -2.02
N GLY A 2 -30.68 10.92 -1.52
CA GLY A 2 -29.93 10.81 -0.26
C GLY A 2 -28.44 11.00 -0.52
N GLY A 3 -27.94 12.23 -0.38
CA GLY A 3 -26.50 12.50 -0.45
C GLY A 3 -25.81 11.83 0.74
N VAL A 4 -25.02 10.78 0.47
CA VAL A 4 -24.13 10.17 1.46
C VAL A 4 -23.17 11.27 1.93
N ARG A 5 -23.41 11.80 3.12
CA ARG A 5 -22.46 12.66 3.82
C ARG A 5 -21.16 11.87 3.94
N ARG A 6 -20.15 12.21 3.14
CA ARG A 6 -18.78 11.73 3.38
C ARG A 6 -18.39 12.25 4.76
N ARG A 7 -18.59 11.43 5.80
CA ARG A 7 -18.11 11.72 7.15
C ARG A 7 -16.63 12.07 6.99
N HIS A 8 -16.26 13.26 7.42
CA HIS A 8 -14.87 13.73 7.42
C HIS A 8 -14.11 12.79 8.37
N ARG A 9 -13.57 11.69 7.84
CA ARG A 9 -12.83 10.71 8.63
C ARG A 9 -11.58 11.44 9.11
N PRO A 10 -11.36 11.55 10.43
CA PRO A 10 -10.15 12.18 10.94
C PRO A 10 -8.95 11.42 10.42
N PHE A 11 -7.84 12.14 10.24
CA PHE A 11 -6.57 11.51 9.92
C PHE A 11 -6.23 10.48 11.00
N ARG A 12 -5.79 9.30 10.54
CA ARG A 12 -5.36 8.22 11.42
C ARG A 12 -4.03 7.72 10.91
N PHE A 13 -3.17 7.39 11.86
CA PHE A 13 -1.97 6.64 11.57
C PHE A 13 -2.34 5.30 10.92
N GLU A 14 -1.59 4.88 9.90
CA GLU A 14 -1.75 3.54 9.30
C GLU A 14 -0.53 2.68 9.62
N ALA A 15 -0.73 1.55 10.29
CA ALA A 15 0.34 0.67 10.78
C ALA A 15 1.23 0.12 9.66
N MET A 16 0.67 -0.01 8.44
CA MET A 16 1.42 -0.44 7.26
C MET A 16 2.55 0.52 6.89
N TRP A 17 2.49 1.79 7.32
CA TRP A 17 3.59 2.74 7.11
C TRP A 17 4.91 2.24 7.71
N LEU A 18 4.86 1.54 8.85
CA LEU A 18 6.06 1.02 9.52
C LEU A 18 6.79 -0.07 8.73
N LYS A 19 6.11 -0.73 7.78
CA LYS A 19 6.70 -1.75 6.92
C LYS A 19 7.44 -1.16 5.72
N HIS A 20 7.18 0.10 5.37
CA HIS A 20 7.85 0.73 4.24
C HIS A 20 9.27 1.17 4.63
N ALA A 21 10.28 0.70 3.89
CA ALA A 21 11.70 0.94 4.20
C ALA A 21 12.03 2.44 4.38
N GLN A 22 11.45 3.29 3.54
CA GLN A 22 11.70 4.75 3.56
C GLN A 22 10.85 5.53 4.55
N TYR A 23 9.92 4.89 5.29
CA TYR A 23 9.00 5.63 6.16
C TYR A 23 9.71 6.44 7.23
N LYS A 24 10.75 5.88 7.86
CA LYS A 24 11.51 6.58 8.93
C LYS A 24 12.25 7.81 8.39
N GLU A 25 12.84 7.70 7.21
CA GLU A 25 13.56 8.80 6.56
C GLU A 25 12.59 9.88 6.10
N PHE A 26 11.48 9.48 5.49
CA PHE A 26 10.39 10.36 5.12
C PHE A 26 9.84 11.13 6.33
N LEU A 27 9.56 10.43 7.43
CA LEU A 27 8.99 11.04 8.64
C LEU A 27 9.94 12.09 9.23
N LYS A 28 11.25 11.79 9.28
CA LYS A 28 12.27 12.73 9.75
C LYS A 28 12.36 13.97 8.85
N GLY A 29 12.29 13.79 7.53
CA GLY A 29 12.33 14.92 6.59
C GLY A 29 11.06 15.76 6.57
N ALA A 30 9.90 15.14 6.79
CA ALA A 30 8.61 15.83 6.85
C ALA A 30 8.37 16.54 8.18
N TRP A 31 9.13 16.18 9.23
CA TRP A 31 9.01 16.77 10.55
C TRP A 31 9.88 18.03 10.68
N ALA A 32 9.31 19.18 10.33
CA ALA A 32 9.91 20.49 10.57
C ALA A 32 9.37 21.09 11.88
N LEU A 33 10.23 21.18 12.89
CA LEU A 33 9.91 21.72 14.22
C LEU A 33 10.38 23.17 14.35
N GLU A 34 10.01 24.02 13.39
CA GLU A 34 10.51 25.40 13.33
C GLU A 34 9.51 26.43 13.89
N ASP A 35 8.22 26.08 14.03
CA ASP A 35 7.13 27.00 14.43
C ASP A 35 6.24 26.43 15.56
N ASP A 36 4.94 26.75 15.55
CA ASP A 36 3.86 26.17 16.35
C ASP A 36 3.66 24.68 16.04
N ILE A 37 3.58 23.87 17.10
CA ILE A 37 3.28 22.43 17.05
C ILE A 37 2.03 22.14 16.21
N ASN A 38 0.99 22.98 16.27
CA ASN A 38 -0.21 22.77 15.48
C ASN A 38 0.06 22.89 13.96
N ASN A 39 0.88 23.85 13.57
CA ASN A 39 1.28 24.05 12.17
C ASN A 39 2.19 22.92 11.69
N SER A 40 3.16 22.51 12.52
CA SER A 40 4.01 21.34 12.22
C SER A 40 3.19 20.05 12.07
N LEU A 41 2.19 19.82 12.93
CA LEU A 41 1.30 18.66 12.83
C LEU A 41 0.43 18.70 11.57
N SER A 42 -0.11 19.86 11.22
CA SER A 42 -0.92 20.04 10.01
C SER A 42 -0.12 19.80 8.73
N SER A 43 1.12 20.32 8.69
CA SER A 43 2.07 20.09 7.61
C SER A 43 2.47 18.62 7.51
N LEU A 44 2.79 17.98 8.65
CA LEU A 44 3.10 16.56 8.69
C LEU A 44 1.93 15.72 8.18
N GLN A 45 0.71 16.02 8.63
CA GLN A 45 -0.50 15.31 8.20
C GLN A 45 -0.66 15.40 6.68
N SER A 46 -0.48 16.58 6.10
CA SER A 46 -0.59 16.79 4.65
C SER A 46 0.49 16.02 3.88
N ALA A 47 1.72 16.02 4.38
CA ALA A 47 2.82 15.24 3.82
C ALA A 47 2.54 13.73 3.89
N LEU A 48 2.07 13.21 5.04
CA LEU A 48 1.71 11.81 5.23
C LEU A 48 0.57 11.39 4.29
N VAL A 49 -0.46 12.21 4.10
CA VAL A 49 -1.55 11.92 3.15
C VAL A 49 -1.04 11.85 1.71
N SER A 50 -0.13 12.76 1.32
CA SER A 50 0.46 12.77 0.00
C SER A 50 1.35 11.55 -0.25
N TRP A 51 2.22 11.25 0.73
CA TRP A 51 3.12 10.10 0.69
C TRP A 51 2.35 8.77 0.70
N ASN A 52 1.29 8.67 1.51
CA ASN A 52 0.43 7.49 1.53
C ASN A 52 -0.18 7.25 0.15
N LYS A 53 -0.64 8.30 -0.54
CA LYS A 53 -1.15 8.18 -1.91
C LYS A 53 -0.06 7.82 -2.91
N SER A 54 1.14 8.37 -2.82
CA SER A 54 2.20 8.05 -3.78
C SER A 54 2.68 6.61 -3.62
N VAL A 55 2.86 6.14 -2.39
CA VAL A 55 3.37 4.79 -2.10
C VAL A 55 2.30 3.72 -2.28
N PHE A 56 1.12 3.89 -1.69
CA PHE A 56 0.14 2.80 -1.66
C PHE A 56 -0.76 2.75 -2.89
N ARG A 57 -0.84 3.83 -3.68
CA ARG A 57 -1.41 3.74 -5.03
C ARG A 57 -0.51 2.91 -5.96
N LEU A 58 0.81 2.91 -5.73
CA LEU A 58 1.73 2.01 -6.44
C LEU A 58 1.50 0.55 -6.01
N VAL A 59 1.24 0.28 -4.73
CA VAL A 59 0.93 -1.06 -4.21
C VAL A 59 -0.32 -1.65 -4.89
N GLU A 60 -1.43 -0.92 -4.89
CA GLU A 60 -2.69 -1.36 -5.54
C GLU A 60 -2.49 -1.58 -7.06
N HIS A 61 -1.74 -0.70 -7.72
CA HIS A 61 -1.42 -0.86 -9.13
C HIS A 61 -0.52 -2.09 -9.37
N LYS A 62 0.53 -2.28 -8.57
CA LYS A 62 1.42 -3.45 -8.67
C LYS A 62 0.65 -4.75 -8.50
N LYS A 63 -0.24 -4.82 -7.52
CA LYS A 63 -1.13 -5.98 -7.31
C LYS A 63 -1.94 -6.29 -8.57
N HIS A 64 -2.56 -5.28 -9.18
CA HIS A 64 -3.31 -5.45 -10.43
C HIS A 64 -2.45 -5.97 -11.58
N LEU A 65 -1.21 -5.48 -11.72
CA LEU A 65 -0.27 -5.96 -12.74
C LEU A 65 0.14 -7.42 -12.49
N ILE A 66 0.43 -7.76 -11.24
CA ILE A 66 0.81 -9.11 -10.83
C ILE A 66 -0.33 -10.11 -11.09
N THR A 67 -1.57 -9.75 -10.76
CA THR A 67 -2.74 -10.58 -11.08
C THR A 67 -2.87 -10.84 -12.58
N LYS A 68 -2.71 -9.80 -13.41
CA LYS A 68 -2.71 -9.96 -14.88
C LYS A 68 -1.57 -10.83 -15.39
N GLN A 69 -0.40 -10.73 -14.75
CA GLN A 69 0.76 -11.54 -15.12
C GLN A 69 0.51 -13.03 -14.79
N LEU A 70 -0.08 -13.32 -13.61
CA LEU A 70 -0.50 -14.69 -13.25
C LEU A 70 -1.54 -15.24 -14.23
N GLU A 71 -2.57 -14.45 -14.58
CA GLU A 71 -3.56 -14.83 -15.59
C GLU A 71 -2.91 -15.16 -16.95
N GLY A 72 -1.91 -14.37 -17.36
CA GLY A 72 -1.15 -14.61 -18.59
C GLY A 72 -0.30 -15.88 -18.56
N ILE A 73 0.34 -16.17 -17.42
CA ILE A 73 1.15 -17.38 -17.22
C ILE A 73 0.25 -18.62 -17.23
N GLN A 74 -0.85 -18.60 -16.48
CA GLN A 74 -1.79 -19.71 -16.35
C GLN A 74 -2.58 -19.95 -17.65
N GLY A 75 -2.81 -18.91 -18.45
CA GLY A 75 -3.43 -19.00 -19.77
C GLY A 75 -2.51 -19.48 -20.89
N ALA A 76 -1.20 -19.66 -20.64
CA ALA A 76 -0.26 -20.07 -21.66
C ALA A 76 -0.44 -21.55 -22.05
N PRO A 77 -0.34 -21.91 -23.35
CA PRO A 77 -0.64 -23.26 -23.85
C PRO A 77 0.26 -24.38 -23.29
N ASN A 78 1.45 -24.02 -22.79
CA ASN A 78 2.41 -24.96 -22.22
C ASN A 78 2.43 -24.95 -20.68
N TYR A 79 1.54 -24.21 -20.04
CA TYR A 79 1.36 -24.26 -18.59
C TYR A 79 0.53 -25.51 -18.22
N PRO A 80 0.83 -26.23 -17.12
CA PRO A 80 1.96 -26.06 -16.19
C PRO A 80 3.20 -26.89 -16.58
N ARG A 81 3.27 -27.45 -17.80
CA ARG A 81 4.33 -28.38 -18.23
C ARG A 81 5.67 -27.71 -18.58
N SER A 82 5.69 -26.38 -18.69
CA SER A 82 6.91 -25.61 -18.93
C SER A 82 7.60 -25.26 -17.60
N PRO A 83 8.81 -25.78 -17.33
CA PRO A 83 9.55 -25.46 -16.11
C PRO A 83 9.81 -23.95 -15.96
N PHE A 84 10.00 -23.25 -17.07
CA PHE A 84 10.17 -21.79 -17.10
C PHE A 84 8.91 -21.05 -16.65
N LEU A 85 7.72 -21.49 -17.08
CA LEU A 85 6.47 -20.86 -16.67
C LEU A 85 6.19 -21.11 -15.19
N SER A 86 6.51 -22.31 -14.68
CA SER A 86 6.38 -22.62 -13.26
C SER A 86 7.35 -21.81 -12.40
N SER A 87 8.60 -21.62 -12.83
CA SER A 87 9.55 -20.78 -12.10
C SER A 87 9.15 -19.30 -12.10
N LEU A 88 8.63 -18.82 -13.24
CA LEU A 88 8.13 -17.45 -13.36
C LEU A 88 6.89 -17.23 -12.50
N GLU A 89 5.97 -18.21 -12.44
CA GLU A 89 4.81 -18.15 -11.56
C GLU A 89 5.22 -18.06 -10.08
N ALA A 90 6.21 -18.84 -9.65
CA ALA A 90 6.73 -18.80 -8.28
C ALA A 90 7.29 -17.42 -7.92
N GLU A 91 8.11 -16.81 -8.79
CA GLU A 91 8.65 -15.46 -8.56
C GLU A 91 7.54 -14.40 -8.45
N VAL A 92 6.51 -14.51 -9.31
CA VAL A 92 5.37 -13.59 -9.30
C VAL A 92 4.51 -13.80 -8.04
N HIS A 93 4.38 -15.03 -7.56
CA HIS A 93 3.71 -15.35 -6.29
C HIS A 93 4.46 -14.78 -5.08
N ASP A 94 5.79 -14.88 -5.04
CA ASP A 94 6.60 -14.31 -3.97
C ASP A 94 6.44 -12.79 -3.87
N GLU A 95 6.36 -12.09 -5.01
CA GLU A 95 6.08 -10.65 -5.02
C GLU A 95 4.65 -10.34 -4.59
N LEU A 96 3.67 -11.18 -4.96
CA LEU A 96 2.28 -11.02 -4.52
C LEU A 96 2.15 -11.17 -2.99
N GLU A 97 2.79 -12.19 -2.41
CA GLU A 97 2.76 -12.46 -0.98
C GLU A 97 3.30 -11.27 -0.18
N ARG A 98 4.43 -10.70 -0.61
CA ARG A 98 4.98 -9.46 -0.01
C ARG A 98 4.00 -8.29 -0.03
N LEU A 99 3.19 -8.14 -1.09
CA LEU A 99 2.18 -7.09 -1.17
C LEU A 99 0.97 -7.41 -0.28
N MET A 100 0.57 -8.68 -0.19
CA MET A 100 -0.54 -9.12 0.65
C MET A 100 -0.26 -8.89 2.14
N ASP A 101 0.96 -9.08 2.61
CA ASP A 101 1.36 -8.76 4.00
C ASP A 101 1.05 -7.30 4.38
N ILE A 102 1.28 -6.38 3.44
CA ILE A 102 1.03 -4.95 3.63
C ILE A 102 -0.49 -4.69 3.69
N GLU A 103 -1.25 -5.34 2.82
CA GLU A 103 -2.72 -5.24 2.82
C GLU A 103 -3.34 -5.86 4.06
N GLU A 104 -2.83 -6.99 4.55
CA GLU A 104 -3.33 -7.65 5.76
C GLU A 104 -3.22 -6.72 6.97
N ILE A 105 -2.08 -6.03 7.13
CA ILE A 105 -1.89 -5.05 8.21
C ILE A 105 -2.90 -3.91 8.09
N LYS A 106 -3.15 -3.42 6.87
CA LYS A 106 -4.15 -2.38 6.59
C LYS A 106 -5.55 -2.86 6.96
N TRP A 107 -5.91 -4.08 6.58
CA TRP A 107 -7.22 -4.67 6.87
C TRP A 107 -7.42 -4.97 8.35
N PHE A 108 -6.41 -5.52 9.03
CA PHE A 108 -6.42 -5.77 10.46
C PHE A 108 -6.62 -4.48 11.25
N GLN A 109 -5.90 -3.41 10.90
CA GLN A 109 -6.09 -2.13 11.57
C GLN A 109 -7.48 -1.55 11.31
N LYS A 110 -7.99 -1.69 10.09
CA LYS A 110 -9.32 -1.21 9.72
C LYS A 110 -10.42 -1.94 10.51
N SER A 111 -10.35 -3.27 10.61
CA SER A 111 -11.33 -4.08 11.34
C SER A 111 -11.33 -3.82 12.84
N GLN A 112 -10.19 -3.47 13.43
CA GLN A 112 -10.08 -3.05 14.84
C GLN A 112 -10.57 -1.62 15.10
N SER A 113 -10.77 -0.83 14.05
CA SER A 113 -11.18 0.58 14.14
C SER A 113 -12.65 0.83 13.75
N GLU A 114 -13.37 -0.23 13.38
CA GLU A 114 -14.82 -0.28 13.11
C GLU A 114 -15.59 -0.68 14.37
#